data_AF-A0A3M1XRY2-F1
#
_entry.id   AF-A0A3M1XRY2-F1
#
_cell.length_a   1.000
_cell.length_b   1.000
_cell.length_c   1.000
_cell.angle_alpha   90.00
_cell.angle_beta   90.00
_cell.angle_gamma   90.00
#
_symmetry.space_group_name_H-M   'P 1'
#
loop_
_entity.id
_entity.type
_entity.pdbx_description
1 polymer ?
#
loop_
_entity_poly.entity_id
_entity_poly.type
_entity_poly.pdbx_seq_one_letter_code
_entity_poly.pdbx_strand_id
1 'polypeptide(L)'
;MSWAQFRKMAPPLIRLEVRRLQRLQPRTSSMPALNLTVARAIVALRDLACQLEQSPSPEAAQRCSASLDQALLALSLGARTAPPDLLPEIQYVLDHLAGVQKRLPLLYK
;
A
#
# COMPACT_ATOMS: atom_id res chain seq x y z
N MET A 1 -13.57 10.02 11.85
CA MET A 1 -12.91 10.73 10.72
C MET A 1 -13.88 10.71 9.55
N SER A 2 -14.08 11.83 8.86
CA SER A 2 -15.00 11.87 7.70
C SER A 2 -14.32 11.34 6.42
N TRP A 3 -15.11 10.92 5.43
CA TRP A 3 -14.60 10.52 4.10
C TRP A 3 -13.72 11.61 3.47
N ALA A 4 -14.16 12.87 3.56
CA ALA A 4 -13.40 14.01 3.05
C ALA A 4 -12.02 14.18 3.71
N GLN A 5 -11.92 13.91 5.02
CA GLN A 5 -10.64 13.93 5.74
C GLN A 5 -9.75 12.76 5.32
N PHE A 6 -10.31 11.56 5.19
CA PHE A 6 -9.57 10.38 4.73
C PHE A 6 -9.00 10.58 3.33
N ARG A 7 -9.80 11.10 2.40
CA ARG A 7 -9.39 11.36 1.01
C ARG A 7 -8.26 12.39 0.90
N LYS A 8 -8.17 13.32 1.84
CA LYS A 8 -7.05 14.28 1.92
C LYS A 8 -5.78 13.67 2.51
N MET A 9 -5.91 12.70 3.41
CA MET A 9 -4.79 12.12 4.17
C MET A 9 -4.19 10.87 3.50
N ALA A 10 -5.03 9.94 3.04
CA ALA A 10 -4.59 8.61 2.61
C ALA A 10 -3.75 8.63 1.31
N PRO A 11 -4.12 9.36 0.23
CA PRO A 11 -3.32 9.36 -1.00
C PRO A 11 -1.88 9.89 -0.82
N PRO A 12 -1.63 11.00 -0.09
CA PRO A 12 -0.26 11.42 0.22
C PRO A 12 0.55 10.37 1.00
N LEU A 13 -0.06 9.71 1.99
CA LEU A 13 0.60 8.63 2.75
C LEU A 13 0.96 7.45 1.82
N ILE A 14 0.00 7.00 1.01
CA ILE A 14 0.21 5.89 0.07
C ILE A 14 1.33 6.25 -0.94
N ARG A 15 1.35 7.49 -1.44
CA ARG A 15 2.42 7.98 -2.34
C ARG A 15 3.80 7.99 -1.68
N LEU A 16 3.90 8.31 -0.39
CA LEU A 16 5.15 8.23 0.36
C LEU A 16 5.65 6.78 0.41
N GLU A 17 4.76 5.83 0.68
CA GLU A 17 5.12 4.40 0.71
C GLU A 17 5.49 3.88 -0.69
N VAL A 18 4.80 4.31 -1.75
CA VAL A 18 5.19 4.02 -3.14
C VAL A 18 6.62 4.49 -3.42
N ARG A 19 6.99 5.71 -3.01
CA ARG A 19 8.36 6.22 -3.19
C ARG A 19 9.41 5.44 -2.38
N ARG A 20 9.03 4.82 -1.25
CA ARG A 20 9.93 3.93 -0.50
C ARG A 20 10.11 2.60 -1.24
N LEU A 21 9.01 2.00 -1.70
CA LEU A 21 9.05 0.78 -2.50
C LEU A 21 9.85 0.95 -3.80
N GLN A 22 9.73 2.11 -4.47
CA GLN A 22 10.53 2.43 -5.65
C GLN A 22 12.03 2.51 -5.34
N ARG A 23 12.41 3.02 -4.16
CA ARG A 23 13.81 3.03 -3.70
C ARG A 23 14.32 1.63 -3.34
N LEU A 24 13.43 0.74 -2.91
CA LEU A 24 13.73 -0.67 -2.64
C LEU A 24 13.91 -1.49 -3.93
N GLN A 25 13.21 -1.15 -5.00
CA GLN A 25 13.22 -1.89 -6.27
C GLN A 25 14.62 -2.22 -6.84
N PRO A 26 15.59 -1.29 -6.91
CA PRO A 26 16.94 -1.63 -7.37
C PRO A 26 17.64 -2.63 -6.44
N ARG A 27 17.36 -2.60 -5.13
CA ARG A 27 17.92 -3.53 -4.14
C ARG A 27 17.29 -4.91 -4.19
N THR A 28 16.09 -5.04 -4.77
CA THR A 28 15.40 -6.32 -4.96
C THR A 28 15.64 -6.92 -6.34
N SER A 29 16.34 -6.24 -7.25
CA SER A 29 16.53 -6.63 -8.65
C SER A 29 17.15 -8.03 -8.84
N SER A 30 18.05 -8.44 -7.95
CA SER A 30 18.67 -9.78 -7.94
C SER A 30 17.75 -10.88 -7.40
N MET A 31 16.56 -10.53 -6.90
CA MET A 31 15.56 -11.44 -6.32
C MET A 31 14.24 -11.33 -7.11
N PRO A 32 14.07 -12.08 -8.22
CA PRO A 32 12.98 -11.89 -9.17
C PRO A 32 11.58 -11.93 -8.53
N ALA A 33 11.36 -12.86 -7.59
CA ALA A 33 10.08 -12.99 -6.89
C ALA A 33 9.77 -11.77 -6.01
N LEU A 34 10.75 -11.29 -5.24
CA LEU A 34 10.58 -10.11 -4.39
C LEU A 34 10.46 -8.84 -5.23
N ASN A 35 11.25 -8.69 -6.28
CA ASN A 35 11.15 -7.56 -7.22
C ASN A 35 9.77 -7.49 -7.88
N LEU A 36 9.24 -8.64 -8.34
CA LEU A 36 7.90 -8.71 -8.92
C LEU A 36 6.83 -8.30 -7.90
N THR A 37 6.94 -8.77 -6.67
CA THR A 37 6.04 -8.39 -5.56
C THR A 37 6.08 -6.89 -5.29
N VAL A 38 7.28 -6.31 -5.17
CA VAL A 38 7.46 -4.87 -4.94
C VAL A 38 6.90 -4.05 -6.12
N ALA A 39 7.17 -4.47 -7.36
CA ALA A 39 6.65 -3.81 -8.56
C ALA A 39 5.11 -3.85 -8.62
N ARG A 40 4.50 -5.00 -8.31
CA ARG A 40 3.04 -5.15 -8.24
C ARG A 40 2.43 -4.28 -7.14
N ALA A 41 3.06 -4.25 -5.96
CA ALA A 41 2.63 -3.39 -4.86
C ALA A 41 2.69 -1.90 -5.24
N ILE A 42 3.75 -1.47 -5.92
CA ILE A 42 3.89 -0.09 -6.43
C ILE A 42 2.72 0.27 -7.35
N VAL A 43 2.39 -0.58 -8.32
CA VAL A 43 1.28 -0.34 -9.25
C VAL A 43 -0.04 -0.27 -8.50
N ALA A 44 -0.35 -1.28 -7.68
CA ALA A 44 -1.60 -1.35 -6.93
C ALA A 44 -1.81 -0.13 -6.00
N LEU A 45 -0.74 0.32 -5.32
CA LEU A 45 -0.80 1.48 -4.43
C LEU A 45 -0.94 2.80 -5.20
N ARG A 46 -0.34 2.93 -6.38
CA ARG A 46 -0.55 4.10 -7.25
C ARG A 46 -1.99 4.18 -7.74
N ASP A 47 -2.54 3.04 -8.17
CA ASP A 47 -3.92 2.95 -8.62
C ASP A 47 -4.89 3.24 -7.47
N LEU A 48 -4.62 2.70 -6.28
CA LEU A 48 -5.38 2.99 -5.06
C LEU A 48 -5.37 4.48 -4.70
N ALA A 49 -4.20 5.13 -4.71
CA ALA A 49 -4.10 6.56 -4.43
C ALA A 49 -4.90 7.39 -5.44
N CYS A 50 -4.85 7.00 -6.72
CA CYS A 50 -5.62 7.63 -7.80
C CYS A 50 -7.13 7.45 -7.61
N GLN A 51 -7.58 6.22 -7.33
CA GLN A 51 -8.99 5.89 -7.08
C GLN A 51 -9.55 6.64 -5.87
N LEU A 52 -8.77 6.75 -4.80
CA LEU A 52 -9.16 7.51 -3.62
C LEU A 52 -9.38 8.98 -3.95
N GLU A 53 -8.46 9.61 -4.69
CA GLU A 53 -8.60 11.03 -5.08
C GLU A 53 -9.80 11.29 -5.98
N GLN A 54 -10.05 10.38 -6.94
CA GLN A 54 -11.12 10.52 -7.92
C GLN A 54 -12.51 10.16 -7.36
N SER A 55 -12.58 9.46 -6.23
CA SER A 55 -13.85 8.99 -5.68
C SER A 55 -14.55 10.04 -4.83
N PRO A 56 -15.75 10.51 -5.23
CA PRO A 56 -16.53 11.45 -4.42
C PRO A 56 -17.28 10.75 -3.27
N SER A 57 -17.57 9.46 -3.42
CA SER A 57 -18.44 8.69 -2.51
C SER A 57 -17.67 7.71 -1.61
N PRO A 58 -18.09 7.53 -0.35
CA PRO A 58 -17.57 6.50 0.55
C PRO A 58 -17.78 5.06 0.06
N GLU A 59 -18.66 4.79 -0.90
CA GLU A 59 -18.81 3.45 -1.50
C GLU A 59 -17.54 2.97 -2.22
N ALA A 60 -16.70 3.90 -2.68
CA ALA A 60 -15.41 3.57 -3.26
C ALA A 60 -14.42 3.04 -2.21
N ALA A 61 -14.65 3.32 -0.93
CA ALA A 61 -13.83 2.83 0.16
C ALA A 61 -13.80 1.30 0.19
N GLN A 62 -14.93 0.63 -0.04
CA GLN A 62 -15.00 -0.82 -0.01
C GLN A 62 -14.16 -1.46 -1.13
N ARG A 63 -14.20 -0.90 -2.34
CA ARG A 63 -13.36 -1.32 -3.47
C ARG A 63 -11.86 -1.07 -3.20
N CYS A 64 -11.55 0.10 -2.65
CA CYS A 64 -10.20 0.47 -2.24
C CYS A 64 -9.64 -0.45 -1.14
N SER A 65 -10.49 -0.92 -0.22
CA SER A 65 -10.11 -1.86 0.84
C SER A 65 -9.57 -3.15 0.25
N ALA A 66 -10.29 -3.75 -0.72
CA ALA A 66 -9.87 -5.01 -1.34
C ALA A 66 -8.51 -4.88 -2.06
N SER A 67 -8.29 -3.77 -2.78
CA SER A 67 -7.01 -3.50 -3.44
C SER A 67 -5.86 -3.34 -2.43
N LEU A 68 -6.12 -2.67 -1.30
CA LEU A 68 -5.15 -2.50 -0.23
C LEU A 68 -4.82 -3.83 0.46
N ASP A 69 -5.83 -4.67 0.70
CA ASP A 69 -5.67 -6.00 1.30
C ASP A 69 -4.80 -6.91 0.43
N GLN A 70 -5.01 -6.88 -0.90
CA GLN A 70 -4.18 -7.62 -1.85
C GLN A 70 -2.72 -7.14 -1.83
N ALA A 71 -2.49 -5.82 -1.80
CA ALA A 71 -1.15 -5.26 -1.74
C ALA A 71 -0.43 -5.63 -0.42
N LEU A 72 -1.13 -5.57 0.71
CA LEU A 72 -0.62 -5.97 2.02
C LEU A 72 -0.27 -7.46 2.07
N LEU A 73 -1.14 -8.33 1.54
CA LEU A 73 -0.89 -9.77 1.48
C LEU A 73 0.35 -10.07 0.63
N ALA A 74 0.45 -9.46 -0.55
CA ALA A 74 1.58 -9.67 -1.45
C ALA A 74 2.90 -9.24 -0.79
N LEU A 75 2.93 -8.05 -0.18
CA LEU A 75 4.11 -7.55 0.54
C LEU A 75 4.47 -8.43 1.75
N SER A 76 3.48 -8.92 2.49
CA SER A 76 3.71 -9.83 3.63
C SER A 76 4.32 -11.16 3.20
N LEU A 77 3.85 -11.72 2.09
CA LEU A 77 4.45 -12.93 1.51
C LEU A 77 5.87 -12.67 1.02
N GLY A 78 6.10 -11.54 0.35
CA GLY A 78 7.43 -11.11 -0.10
C GLY A 78 8.41 -10.90 1.06
N ALA A 79 7.94 -10.34 2.18
CA ALA A 79 8.74 -10.12 3.39
C ALA A 79 9.33 -11.41 3.96
N ARG A 80 8.63 -12.55 3.84
CA ARG A 80 9.13 -13.87 4.30
C ARG A 80 10.33 -14.37 3.51
N THR A 81 10.46 -13.92 2.26
CA THR A 81 11.57 -14.24 1.37
C THR A 81 12.59 -13.11 1.28
N ALA A 82 12.36 -12.00 1.99
CA ALA A 82 13.24 -10.85 1.95
C ALA A 82 14.50 -11.09 2.80
N PRO A 83 15.65 -10.61 2.35
CA PRO A 83 16.87 -10.67 3.14
C PRO A 83 16.74 -9.75 4.37
N PRO A 84 17.50 -10.03 5.46
CA PRO A 84 17.36 -9.34 6.73
C PRO A 84 17.58 -7.82 6.66
N ASP A 85 18.35 -7.33 5.68
CA ASP A 85 18.64 -5.91 5.49
C ASP A 85 17.47 -5.13 4.87
N LEU A 86 16.57 -5.81 4.17
CA LEU A 86 15.37 -5.21 3.53
C LEU A 86 14.11 -5.37 4.37
N LEU A 87 14.12 -6.33 5.29
CA LEU A 87 12.97 -6.67 6.13
C LEU A 87 12.44 -5.48 6.95
N PRO A 88 13.28 -4.64 7.59
CA PRO A 88 12.81 -3.47 8.33
C PRO A 88 12.05 -2.47 7.45
N GLU A 89 12.52 -2.23 6.22
CA GLU A 89 11.86 -1.29 5.31
C GLU A 89 10.53 -1.85 4.78
N ILE A 90 10.49 -3.13 4.45
CA ILE A 90 9.24 -3.79 4.01
C ILE A 90 8.22 -3.81 5.16
N GLN A 91 8.66 -4.12 6.39
CA GLN A 91 7.80 -4.12 7.57
C GLN A 91 7.27 -2.73 7.89
N TYR A 92 8.10 -1.69 7.78
CA TYR A 92 7.66 -0.31 7.94
C TYR A 92 6.53 0.05 6.96
N VAL A 93 6.68 -0.31 5.68
CA VAL A 93 5.64 -0.07 4.65
C VAL A 93 4.36 -0.83 5.01
N LEU A 94 4.47 -2.09 5.42
CA LEU A 94 3.33 -2.91 5.85
C LEU A 94 2.58 -2.28 7.03
N ASP A 95 3.29 -1.84 8.06
CA ASP A 95 2.69 -1.25 9.26
C ASP A 95 1.94 0.06 8.94
N HIS A 96 2.53 0.90 8.08
CA HIS A 96 1.90 2.13 7.62
C HIS A 96 0.64 1.88 6.79
N LEU A 97 0.70 0.94 5.83
CA LEU A 97 -0.44 0.58 4.99
C LEU A 97 -1.55 -0.12 5.80
N ALA A 98 -1.20 -0.93 6.80
CA ALA A 98 -2.14 -1.51 7.74
C ALA A 98 -2.84 -0.44 8.58
N GLY A 99 -2.14 0.65 8.93
CA GLY A 99 -2.73 1.83 9.56
C GLY A 99 -3.80 2.50 8.69
N VAL A 100 -3.57 2.58 7.37
CA VAL A 100 -4.56 3.07 6.40
C VAL A 100 -5.75 2.10 6.29
N GLN A 101 -5.47 0.79 6.18
CA GLN A 101 -6.45 -0.28 6.07
C GLN A 101 -7.39 -0.29 7.28
N LYS A 102 -6.88 -0.21 8.52
CA LYS A 102 -7.72 -0.20 9.73
C LYS A 102 -8.70 0.97 9.80
N ARG A 103 -8.39 2.09 9.14
CA ARG A 103 -9.24 3.29 9.12
C ARG A 103 -10.29 3.25 8.02
N LEU A 104 -10.08 2.44 6.98
CA LEU A 104 -10.95 2.35 5.81
C LEU A 104 -12.36 1.82 6.16
N PRO A 105 -12.51 0.71 6.92
CA PRO A 105 -13.81 0.19 7.38
C PRO A 105 -14.61 1.14 8.27
N LEU A 106 -13.94 2.11 8.91
CA LEU A 106 -14.60 3.07 9.81
C LEU A 106 -15.34 4.18 9.04
N LEU A 107 -15.24 4.22 7.70
CA LEU A 107 -15.78 5.28 6.84
C LEU A 107 -17.07 4.89 6.11
N TYR A 108 -17.44 3.61 6.16
CA TYR A 108 -18.64 3.07 5.49
C TYR A 108 -19.45 2.15 6.42
N LYS A 109 -19.24 2.28 7.74
CA LYS A 109 -20.10 1.74 8.79
C LYS A 109 -21.20 2.72 9.17
#